data_AF-A0A961A299-F1
#
_entry.id   AF-A0A961A299-F1
#
_cell.length_a   1.000
_cell.length_b   1.000
_cell.length_c   1.000
_cell.angle_alpha   90.00
_cell.angle_beta   90.00
_cell.angle_gamma   90.00
#
_symmetry.space_group_name_H-M   'P 1'
#
loop_
_entity.id
_entity.type
_entity.pdbx_description
1 polymer ?
#
loop_
_entity_poly.entity_id
_entity_poly.type
_entity_poly.pdbx_seq_one_letter_code
_entity_poly.pdbx_strand_id
1 'polypeptide(L)'
;MSLLSFKDFHRLSQKGDLIPLVLEIPADLDTPVSAFLKLSQGSSERFLLESMEGGERWGRYSFMGTQPEAIFSCLGSQITWKEKTKIQKHQGDPLEFLRAKLQSYH
;
A
#
# COMPACT_ATOMS: atom_id res chain seq x y z
N MET A 1 9.54 -21.67 1.12
CA MET A 1 10.29 -20.51 1.65
C MET A 1 10.00 -20.37 3.13
N SER A 2 10.97 -19.94 3.94
CA SER A 2 10.77 -19.73 5.37
C SER A 2 10.06 -18.40 5.62
N LEU A 3 8.93 -18.44 6.31
CA LEU A 3 8.33 -17.27 6.93
C LEU A 3 9.36 -16.55 7.81
N LEU A 4 9.28 -15.23 7.88
CA LEU A 4 10.17 -14.43 8.71
C LEU A 4 10.03 -14.88 10.18
N SER A 5 11.11 -15.41 10.76
CA SER A 5 11.07 -15.85 12.16
C SER A 5 10.95 -14.64 13.09
N PHE A 6 10.41 -14.83 14.29
CA PHE A 6 10.35 -13.76 15.29
C PHE A 6 11.75 -13.17 15.58
N LYS A 7 12.78 -14.03 15.62
CA LYS A 7 14.17 -13.59 15.83
C LYS A 7 14.69 -12.72 14.68
N ASP A 8 14.32 -13.05 13.44
CA ASP A 8 14.67 -12.25 12.27
C ASP A 8 13.90 -10.93 12.23
N PHE A 9 12.60 -10.96 12.55
CA PHE A 9 11.80 -9.75 12.70
C PHE A 9 12.39 -8.81 13.73
N HIS A 10 12.70 -9.31 14.94
CA HIS A 10 13.32 -8.50 16.00
C HIS A 10 14.68 -7.93 15.57
N ARG A 11 15.47 -8.66 14.78
CA ARG A 11 16.74 -8.15 14.26
C ARG A 11 16.52 -7.05 13.21
N LEU A 12 15.51 -7.19 12.34
CA LEU A 12 15.18 -6.20 11.32
C LEU A 12 14.55 -4.94 11.92
N SER A 13 13.79 -5.06 13.02
CA SER A 13 13.18 -3.91 13.71
C SER A 13 14.18 -2.95 14.34
N GLN A 14 15.44 -3.37 14.48
CA GLN A 14 16.53 -2.48 14.91
C GLN A 14 17.10 -1.64 13.75
N LYS A 15 16.68 -1.87 12.50
CA LYS A 15 17.22 -1.22 11.31
C LYS A 15 16.29 -0.19 10.67
N GLY A 16 14.98 -0.27 10.93
CA GLY A 16 13.97 0.61 10.34
C GLY A 16 12.58 0.31 10.90
N ASP A 17 11.65 1.22 10.61
CA ASP A 17 10.31 1.21 11.20
C ASP A 17 9.29 0.46 10.33
N LEU A 18 9.67 0.14 9.09
CA LEU A 18 8.85 -0.63 8.15
C LEU A 18 9.49 -1.97 7.81
N ILE A 19 8.85 -3.06 8.27
CA ILE A 19 9.31 -4.43 8.02
C ILE A 19 8.22 -5.18 7.26
N PRO A 20 8.43 -5.54 5.98
CA PRO A 20 7.44 -6.29 5.22
C PRO A 20 7.36 -7.74 5.72
N LEU A 21 6.17 -8.18 6.11
CA LEU A 21 5.85 -9.58 6.37
C LEU A 21 5.26 -10.18 5.10
N VAL A 22 5.99 -11.09 4.47
CA VAL A 22 5.63 -11.64 3.16
C VAL A 22 5.32 -13.12 3.28
N LEU A 23 4.24 -13.53 2.61
CA LEU A 23 3.86 -14.93 2.41
C LEU A 23 3.59 -15.14 0.93
N GLU A 24 4.14 -16.22 0.37
CA GLU A 24 3.80 -16.71 -0.96
C GLU A 24 2.72 -17.79 -0.84
N ILE A 25 1.64 -17.63 -1.59
CA ILE A 25 0.51 -18.55 -1.63
C ILE A 25 0.27 -19.03 -3.08
N PRO A 26 -0.06 -20.33 -3.28
CA PRO A 26 -0.52 -20.79 -4.59
C PRO A 26 -1.81 -20.08 -4.98
N ALA A 27 -1.85 -19.56 -6.21
CA ALA A 27 -2.96 -18.78 -6.73
C ALA A 27 -3.27 -19.12 -8.20
N ASP A 28 -2.96 -20.35 -8.62
CA ASP A 28 -3.03 -20.77 -10.03
C ASP A 28 -4.44 -20.67 -10.65
N LEU A 29 -5.47 -20.67 -9.81
CA LEU A 29 -6.88 -20.53 -10.21
C LEU A 29 -7.39 -19.09 -10.13
N ASP A 30 -6.56 -18.16 -9.66
CA ASP A 30 -6.92 -16.75 -9.55
C ASP A 30 -6.31 -15.94 -10.68
N THR A 31 -7.16 -15.11 -11.31
CA THR A 31 -6.68 -13.98 -12.10
C THR A 31 -6.41 -12.80 -11.15
N PRO A 32 -5.63 -11.79 -11.56
CA PRO A 32 -5.45 -10.59 -10.76
C PRO A 32 -6.77 -9.97 -10.27
N VAL A 33 -7.80 -9.97 -11.12
CA VAL A 33 -9.14 -9.46 -10.78
C VAL A 33 -9.82 -10.32 -9.72
N SER A 34 -9.80 -11.66 -9.85
CA SER A 34 -10.45 -12.53 -8.85
C SER A 34 -9.71 -12.48 -7.50
N ALA A 35 -8.37 -12.42 -7.51
CA ALA A 35 -7.56 -12.21 -6.32
C ALA A 35 -7.87 -10.86 -5.66
N PHE A 36 -7.99 -9.78 -6.44
CA PHE A 36 -8.35 -8.45 -5.92
C PHE A 36 -9.72 -8.44 -5.25
N LEU A 37 -10.73 -9.08 -5.87
CA LEU A 37 -12.08 -9.15 -5.29
C LEU A 37 -12.10 -9.93 -3.97
N LYS A 38 -11.34 -11.02 -3.86
CA LYS A 38 -11.16 -11.78 -2.61
C LYS A 38 -10.45 -10.96 -1.54
N LEU A 39 -9.33 -10.32 -1.88
CA LEU A 39 -8.51 -9.55 -0.94
C LEU A 39 -9.25 -8.34 -0.36
N SER A 40 -10.03 -7.67 -1.20
CA SER A 40 -10.57 -6.34 -0.89
C SER A 40 -12.02 -6.36 -0.41
N GLN A 41 -12.54 -7.55 -0.08
CA GLN A 41 -13.91 -7.70 0.41
C GLN A 41 -14.09 -6.92 1.73
N GLY A 42 -15.07 -6.00 1.74
CA GLY A 42 -15.39 -5.20 2.93
C GLY A 42 -14.56 -3.92 3.13
N SER A 43 -13.66 -3.57 2.20
CA SER A 43 -12.94 -2.30 2.22
C SER A 43 -13.37 -1.38 1.08
N SER A 44 -13.72 -0.13 1.40
CA SER A 44 -13.94 0.93 0.41
C SER A 44 -12.61 1.43 -0.18
N GLU A 45 -11.55 1.44 0.63
CA GLU A 45 -10.22 1.85 0.24
C GLU A 45 -9.43 0.65 -0.28
N ARG A 46 -9.35 0.55 -1.61
CA ARG A 46 -8.71 -0.56 -2.31
C ARG A 46 -8.25 -0.15 -3.71
N PHE A 47 -7.19 -0.77 -4.19
CA PHE A 47 -6.69 -0.56 -5.55
C PHE A 47 -6.23 -1.88 -6.18
N LEU A 48 -6.30 -1.91 -7.52
CA LEU A 48 -5.65 -2.89 -8.38
C LEU A 48 -4.92 -2.09 -9.47
N LEU A 49 -3.61 -2.30 -9.60
CA LEU A 49 -2.76 -1.73 -10.63
C LEU A 49 -2.24 -2.87 -11.50
N GLU A 50 -2.57 -2.80 -12.78
CA GLU A 50 -2.07 -3.71 -13.79
C GLU A 50 -1.30 -2.92 -14.84
N SER A 51 -0.20 -3.49 -15.32
CA SER A 51 0.58 -2.89 -16.40
C SER A 51 0.23 -3.56 -17.71
N MET A 52 0.12 -2.77 -18.78
CA MET A 52 -0.12 -3.24 -20.13
C MET A 52 0.96 -2.64 -21.03
N GLU A 53 1.80 -3.49 -21.61
CA GLU A 53 2.94 -3.08 -22.42
C GLU A 53 2.65 -3.40 -23.89
N GLY A 54 2.70 -2.38 -24.76
CA GLY A 54 2.57 -2.55 -26.22
C GLY A 54 1.22 -3.07 -26.72
N GLY A 55 0.14 -2.96 -25.95
CA GLY A 55 -1.22 -3.29 -26.41
C GLY A 55 -1.60 -4.78 -26.34
N GLU A 56 -0.63 -5.68 -26.23
CA GLU A 56 -0.88 -7.13 -26.37
C GLU A 56 -0.27 -7.98 -25.24
N ARG A 57 0.60 -7.42 -24.39
CA ARG A 57 1.20 -8.18 -23.28
C ARG A 57 0.85 -7.55 -21.94
N TRP A 58 0.21 -8.35 -21.09
CA TRP A 58 0.03 -8.01 -19.69
C TRP A 58 1.39 -8.06 -18.99
N GLY A 59 1.65 -7.07 -18.15
CA GLY A 59 2.85 -7.04 -17.32
C GLY A 59 2.92 -8.27 -16.42
N ARG A 60 4.15 -8.67 -16.06
CA ARG A 60 4.39 -9.87 -15.22
C ARG A 60 3.77 -9.76 -13.82
N TYR A 61 3.45 -8.55 -13.36
CA TYR A 61 2.99 -8.27 -12.00
C TYR A 61 1.74 -7.40 -12.02
N SER A 62 0.78 -7.75 -11.18
CA SER A 62 -0.32 -6.89 -10.77
C SER A 62 -0.14 -6.55 -9.29
N PHE A 63 -0.34 -5.29 -8.92
CA PHE A 63 -0.24 -4.83 -7.53
C PHE A 63 -1.63 -4.52 -7.00
N MET A 64 -1.95 -5.04 -5.82
CA MET A 64 -3.21 -4.77 -5.16
C MET A 64 -3.00 -4.43 -3.70
N GLY A 65 -3.85 -3.56 -3.18
CA GLY A 65 -3.77 -3.11 -1.81
C GLY A 65 -5.14 -2.77 -1.28
N THR A 66 -5.32 -2.94 0.03
CA THR A 66 -6.55 -2.62 0.73
C THR A 66 -6.23 -2.16 2.14
N GLN A 67 -7.19 -1.49 2.81
CA GLN A 67 -7.06 -1.03 4.19
C GLN A 67 -5.77 -0.22 4.45
N PRO A 68 -5.53 0.88 3.71
CA PRO A 68 -4.33 1.68 3.90
C PRO A 68 -4.30 2.27 5.32
N GLU A 69 -3.09 2.42 5.88
CA GLU A 69 -2.92 3.06 7.19
C GLU A 69 -3.36 4.53 7.18
N ALA A 70 -3.07 5.23 6.08
CA ALA A 70 -3.45 6.61 5.87
C ALA A 70 -3.90 6.89 4.43
N ILE A 71 -4.78 7.88 4.26
CA ILE A 71 -5.22 8.42 2.98
C ILE A 71 -4.83 9.90 2.90
N PHE A 72 -4.12 10.25 1.85
CA PHE A 72 -3.80 11.62 1.48
C PHE A 72 -4.72 12.08 0.35
N SER A 73 -5.33 13.26 0.50
CA SER A 73 -6.08 13.90 -0.57
C SER A 73 -5.91 15.43 -0.52
N CYS A 74 -6.09 16.10 -1.66
CA CYS A 74 -6.01 17.56 -1.72
C CYS A 74 -6.99 18.14 -2.75
N LEU A 75 -7.47 19.36 -2.46
CA LEU A 75 -8.19 20.22 -3.39
C LEU A 75 -7.53 21.60 -3.39
N GLY A 76 -6.78 21.91 -4.46
CA GLY A 76 -5.88 23.06 -4.47
C GLY A 76 -4.85 22.94 -3.33
N SER A 77 -4.77 23.96 -2.49
CA SER A 77 -3.89 24.00 -1.32
C SER A 77 -4.52 23.48 -0.02
N GLN A 78 -5.77 23.00 -0.07
CA GLN A 78 -6.41 22.32 1.07
C GLN A 78 -6.07 20.84 1.05
N ILE A 79 -5.33 20.38 2.06
CA ILE A 79 -4.82 19.02 2.20
C ILE A 79 -5.60 18.30 3.30
N THR A 80 -5.93 17.03 3.09
CA THR A 80 -6.53 16.14 4.07
C THR A 80 -5.66 14.90 4.24
N TRP A 81 -5.31 14.59 5.49
CA TRP A 81 -4.65 13.34 5.89
C TRP A 81 -5.58 12.58 6.83
N LYS A 82 -6.08 11.42 6.39
CA LYS A 82 -7.01 10.56 7.14
C LYS A 82 -6.27 9.30 7.59
N GLU A 83 -6.18 9.08 8.90
CA GLU A 83 -5.58 7.90 9.54
C GLU A 83 -6.66 7.18 10.34
N LYS A 84 -7.07 5.96 9.94
CA LYS A 84 -8.16 5.19 10.59
C LYS A 84 -9.42 6.07 10.81
N THR A 85 -9.57 6.64 12.01
CA THR A 85 -10.69 7.52 12.42
C THR A 85 -10.33 9.01 12.54
N LYS A 86 -9.04 9.37 12.50
CA LYS A 86 -8.56 10.74 12.66
C LYS A 86 -8.41 11.41 11.31
N ILE A 87 -8.95 12.63 11.19
CA ILE A 87 -8.81 13.46 9.99
C ILE A 87 -8.08 14.74 10.37
N GLN A 88 -6.98 15.03 9.67
CA GLN A 88 -6.19 16.25 9.85
C GLN A 88 -6.30 17.07 8.56
N LYS A 89 -6.59 18.37 8.70
CA LYS A 89 -6.66 19.31 7.58
C LYS A 89 -5.47 20.27 7.65
N HIS A 90 -4.86 20.53 6.51
CA HIS A 90 -3.71 21.42 6.37
C HIS A 90 -3.90 22.35 5.18
N GLN A 91 -3.24 23.50 5.22
CA GLN A 91 -3.19 24.46 4.13
C GLN A 91 -1.74 24.61 3.68
N GLY A 92 -1.45 24.43 2.38
CA GLY A 92 -0.08 24.56 1.87
C GLY A 92 0.15 23.83 0.54
N ASP A 93 1.42 23.57 0.23
CA ASP A 93 1.82 22.75 -0.92
C ASP A 93 1.59 21.25 -0.63
N PRO A 94 0.76 20.55 -1.43
CA PRO A 94 0.46 19.14 -1.20
C PRO A 94 1.67 18.20 -1.31
N LEU A 95 2.61 18.49 -2.22
CA LEU A 95 3.78 17.64 -2.46
C LEU A 95 4.82 17.82 -1.36
N GLU A 96 5.03 19.05 -0.87
CA GLU A 96 5.89 19.32 0.28
C GLU A 96 5.35 18.64 1.54
N PHE A 97 4.04 18.75 1.79
CA PHE A 97 3.40 18.07 2.92
C PHE A 97 3.56 16.54 2.82
N LEU A 98 3.26 15.97 1.65
CA LEU A 98 3.36 14.52 1.46
C LEU A 98 4.81 14.04 1.62
N ARG A 99 5.79 14.76 1.07
CA ARG A 99 7.20 14.43 1.23
C ARG A 99 7.62 14.44 2.69
N ALA A 100 7.24 15.47 3.46
CA ALA A 100 7.53 15.55 4.88
C ALA A 100 6.90 14.40 5.68
N LYS A 101 5.66 14.00 5.32
CA LYS A 101 5.00 12.83 5.92
C LYS A 101 5.70 11.52 5.56
N LEU A 102 6.13 11.33 4.32
CA LEU A 102 6.80 10.09 3.92
C LEU A 102 8.20 9.96 4.52
N GLN A 103 8.88 11.07 4.81
CA GLN A 103 10.18 11.06 5.49
C GLN A 103 10.14 10.48 6.92
N SER A 104 8.97 10.44 7.57
CA SER A 104 8.86 9.81 8.90
C SER A 104 8.87 8.28 8.83
N TYR A 105 8.76 7.68 7.64
CA TYR A 105 8.95 6.24 7.46
C TYR A 105 10.43 6.00 7.10
N HIS A 106 11.17 5.41 8.04
CA HIS A 106 12.61 5.11 7.91
C HIS A 106 12.86 3.66 7.49
#